data_AF-A0A829VR63-F1
#
_entry.id   AF-A0A829VR63-F1
#
_cell.length_a   1.000
_cell.length_b   1.000
_cell.length_c   1.000
_cell.angle_alpha   90.00
_cell.angle_beta   90.00
_cell.angle_gamma   90.00
#
_symmetry.space_group_name_H-M   'P 1'
#
loop_
_entity.id
_entity.type
_entity.pdbx_description
1 polymer ?
#
loop_
_entity_poly.entity_id
_entity_poly.type
_entity_poly.pdbx_seq_one_letter_code
_entity_poly.pdbx_strand_id
1 'polypeptide(L)'
;MYKLKIAVLFGGCSEEHDVSVKSAMEVAANINKEKYQLFYIGITKSGAWKLCDKPCRDWENYAGSPAVISPDRRTHGLLIQ
;
A
#
# COMPACT_ATOMS: atom_id res chain seq x y z
N MET A 1 0.57 23.22 -6.78
CA MET A 1 -0.59 22.48 -6.21
C MET A 1 -0.06 21.38 -5.31
N TYR A 2 -0.66 21.19 -4.14
CA TYR A 2 -0.36 20.04 -3.28
C TYR A 2 -1.02 18.79 -3.86
N LYS A 3 -0.25 17.72 -4.06
CA LYS A 3 -0.79 16.42 -4.48
C LYS A 3 -1.56 15.80 -3.31
N LEU A 4 -2.72 15.20 -3.59
CA LEU A 4 -3.45 14.47 -2.56
C LEU A 4 -2.71 13.16 -2.26
N LYS A 5 -2.41 12.92 -0.98
CA LYS A 5 -1.75 11.70 -0.52
C LYS A 5 -2.77 10.57 -0.42
N ILE A 6 -2.54 9.48 -1.12
CA ILE A 6 -3.43 8.30 -1.14
C ILE A 6 -2.63 7.08 -0.72
N ALA A 7 -3.13 6.37 0.29
CA ALA A 7 -2.66 5.03 0.62
C ALA A 7 -3.43 3.99 -0.20
N VAL A 8 -2.70 3.12 -0.89
CA VAL A 8 -3.25 1.99 -1.64
C VAL A 8 -2.94 0.72 -0.85
N LEU A 9 -3.97 0.13 -0.27
CA LEU A 9 -3.88 -1.13 0.47
C LEU A 9 -4.12 -2.29 -0.48
N PHE A 10 -3.29 -3.34 -0.42
CA PHE A 10 -3.39 -4.49 -1.29
C PHE A 10 -2.78 -5.76 -0.68
N GLY A 11 -2.98 -6.91 -1.35
CA GLY A 11 -2.64 -8.22 -0.82
C GLY A 11 -3.71 -8.70 0.17
N GLY A 12 -3.29 -9.10 1.37
CA GLY A 12 -4.12 -9.58 2.46
C GLY A 12 -3.88 -11.04 2.83
N CYS A 13 -4.34 -11.43 4.02
CA CYS A 13 -4.47 -12.83 4.44
C CYS A 13 -5.74 -13.42 3.81
N SER A 14 -5.71 -13.64 2.49
CA SER A 14 -6.86 -14.10 1.69
C SER A 14 -6.37 -14.93 0.49
N GLU A 15 -7.20 -15.85 0.00
CA GLU A 15 -6.97 -16.57 -1.26
C GLU A 15 -6.89 -15.62 -2.47
N GLU A 16 -7.55 -14.47 -2.37
CA GLU A 16 -7.52 -13.42 -3.39
C GLU A 16 -6.29 -12.50 -3.28
N HIS A 17 -5.31 -12.82 -2.43
CA HIS A 17 -4.09 -12.01 -2.27
C HIS A 17 -3.44 -11.67 -3.61
N ASP A 18 -3.21 -12.68 -4.46
CA ASP A 18 -2.50 -12.50 -5.73
C ASP A 18 -3.35 -11.71 -6.75
N VAL A 19 -4.68 -11.78 -6.63
CA VAL A 19 -5.62 -10.96 -7.42
C VAL A 19 -5.58 -9.50 -6.94
N SER A 20 -5.58 -9.28 -5.62
CA SER A 20 -5.46 -7.97 -4.99
C SER A 20 -4.15 -7.26 -5.39
N VAL A 21 -3.03 -7.99 -5.44
CA VAL A 21 -1.75 -7.46 -5.93
C VAL A 21 -1.85 -7.02 -7.39
N LYS A 22 -2.46 -7.81 -8.28
CA LYS A 22 -2.66 -7.44 -9.69
C LYS A 22 -3.53 -6.19 -9.83
N SER A 23 -4.61 -6.09 -9.06
CA SER A 23 -5.47 -4.90 -9.03
C SER A 23 -4.70 -3.64 -8.62
N ALA A 24 -3.84 -3.75 -7.61
CA ALA A 24 -3.00 -2.62 -7.18
C ALA A 24 -1.97 -2.20 -8.23
N MET A 25 -1.42 -3.15 -9.00
CA MET A 25 -0.55 -2.86 -10.13
C MET A 25 -1.26 -2.01 -11.20
N GLU A 26 -2.50 -2.35 -11.53
CA GLU A 26 -3.29 -1.58 -12.50
C GLU A 26 -3.63 -0.18 -11.99
N VAL A 27 -3.96 -0.04 -10.70
CA VAL A 27 -4.17 1.28 -10.06
C VAL A 27 -2.89 2.11 -10.15
N ALA A 28 -1.73 1.53 -9.80
CA ALA A 28 -0.44 2.22 -9.84
C ALA A 28 -0.03 2.66 -11.26
N ALA A 29 -0.42 1.90 -12.28
CA ALA A 29 -0.14 2.20 -13.68
C ALA A 29 -1.01 3.35 -14.23
N ASN A 30 -2.28 3.41 -13.85
CA ASN A 30 -3.27 4.27 -14.52
C ASN A 30 -3.68 5.53 -13.74
N ILE A 31 -3.36 5.62 -12.45
CA ILE A 31 -3.72 6.77 -11.62
C ILE A 31 -2.96 8.05 -12.03
N ASN A 32 -3.64 9.20 -11.97
CA ASN A 32 -3.04 10.49 -12.30
C ASN A 32 -2.00 10.91 -11.24
N LYS A 33 -0.71 10.70 -11.55
CA LYS A 33 0.44 11.02 -10.69
C LYS A 33 0.73 12.52 -10.57
N GLU A 34 0.13 13.36 -11.39
CA GLU A 34 0.21 14.82 -11.23
C GLU A 34 -0.73 15.30 -10.12
N LYS A 35 -1.88 14.64 -9.97
CA LYS A 35 -2.88 14.94 -8.94
C LYS A 35 -2.62 14.21 -7.61
N TYR A 36 -2.07 12.99 -7.66
CA TYR A 36 -1.96 12.10 -6.50
C TYR A 36 -0.51 11.73 -6.19
N GLN A 37 -0.20 11.68 -4.89
CA GLN A 37 1.02 11.07 -4.34
C GLN A 37 0.62 9.75 -3.68
N LEU A 38 1.18 8.64 -4.15
CA LEU A 38 0.79 7.32 -3.69
C LEU A 38 1.75 6.77 -2.65
N PHE A 39 1.17 6.05 -1.69
CA PHE A 39 1.86 5.20 -0.73
C PHE A 39 1.26 3.80 -0.85
N TYR A 40 2.10 2.79 -1.07
CA TYR A 40 1.63 1.42 -1.25
C TYR A 40 1.87 0.62 0.02
N ILE A 41 0.79 0.05 0.55
CA ILE A 41 0.80 -0.70 1.80
C ILE A 41 0.34 -2.11 1.45
N GLY A 42 1.29 -3.02 1.36
CA GLY A 42 1.00 -4.42 1.12
C GLY A 42 0.78 -5.15 2.44
N ILE A 43 -0.22 -6.03 2.44
CA ILE A 43 -0.50 -6.95 3.54
C ILE A 43 -0.08 -8.34 3.08
N THR A 44 0.87 -8.97 3.76
CA THR A 44 1.36 -10.31 3.40
C THR A 44 0.26 -11.36 3.58
N LYS A 45 0.45 -12.55 3.01
CA LYS A 45 -0.45 -13.69 3.26
C LYS A 45 -0.53 -14.10 4.74
N SER A 46 0.48 -13.75 5.53
CA SER A 46 0.50 -13.92 7.00
C SER A 46 -0.11 -12.74 7.78
N GLY A 47 -0.60 -11.70 7.11
CA GLY A 47 -1.24 -10.55 7.73
C GLY A 47 -0.28 -9.45 8.21
N ALA A 48 1.01 -9.51 7.89
CA ALA A 48 1.96 -8.43 8.20
C ALA A 48 1.81 -7.28 7.21
N TRP A 49 1.77 -6.05 7.72
CA TRP A 49 1.59 -4.84 6.92
C TRP A 49 2.94 -4.18 6.68
N LYS A 50 3.24 -3.87 5.42
CA LYS A 50 4.53 -3.27 5.04
C LYS A 50 4.35 -2.17 4.01
N LEU A 51 5.11 -1.10 4.17
CA LEU A 51 5.28 -0.08 3.14
C LEU A 51 6.17 -0.64 2.02
N CYS A 52 5.78 -0.45 0.77
CA CYS A 52 6.61 -0.74 -0.39
C CYS A 52 6.59 0.42 -1.40
N ASP A 53 7.60 0.44 -2.27
CA ASP A 53 7.73 1.51 -3.28
C ASP A 53 6.71 1.37 -4.41
N LYS A 54 6.33 0.14 -4.74
CA LYS A 54 5.36 -0.17 -5.78
C LYS A 54 4.75 -1.56 -5.58
N PRO A 55 3.51 -1.79 -6.03
CA PRO A 55 2.96 -3.12 -6.16
C PRO A 55 3.65 -3.83 -7.33
N CYS A 56 4.10 -5.05 -7.08
CA CYS A 56 4.61 -6.00 -8.08
C CYS A 56 4.43 -7.42 -7.51
N ARG A 57 4.62 -8.47 -8.33
CA ARG A 57 4.45 -9.85 -7.86
C ARG A 57 5.31 -10.19 -6.64
N ASP A 58 6.55 -9.71 -6.63
CA ASP A 58 7.53 -10.00 -5.57
C ASP A 58 7.67 -8.86 -4.56
N TRP A 59 6.62 -8.03 -4.40
CA TRP A 59 6.66 -6.81 -3.58
C TRP A 59 7.10 -7.08 -2.13
N GLU A 60 6.78 -8.26 -1.58
CA GLU A 60 7.12 -8.65 -0.21
C GLU A 60 8.63 -8.66 0.06
N ASN A 61 9.44 -8.92 -0.97
CA ASN A 61 10.91 -8.97 -0.88
C ASN A 61 11.55 -7.58 -0.83
N TYR A 62 10.81 -6.55 -1.28
CA TYR A 62 11.28 -5.17 -1.34
C TYR A 62 10.58 -4.28 -0.31
N ALA A 63 9.62 -4.83 0.43
CA ALA A 63 8.89 -4.14 1.48
C ALA A 63 9.65 -4.27 2.81
N GLY A 64 10.25 -3.16 3.26
CA GLY A 64 11.13 -3.13 4.43
C GLY A 64 10.45 -2.63 5.71
N SER A 65 9.70 -1.54 5.63
CA SER A 65 9.15 -0.88 6.82
C SER A 65 7.78 -1.42 7.20
N PRO A 66 7.59 -1.92 8.43
CA PRO A 66 6.27 -2.19 8.98
C PRO A 66 5.39 -0.93 8.94
N ALA A 67 4.11 -1.11 8.64
CA ALA A 67 3.15 -0.01 8.59
C ALA A 67 1.88 -0.38 9.35
N VAL A 68 1.28 0.57 10.07
CA VAL A 68 -0.04 0.39 10.71
C VAL A 68 -0.90 1.64 10.53
N ILE A 69 -2.21 1.46 10.46
CA ILE A 69 -3.15 2.58 10.53
C ILE A 69 -3.19 3.07 11.97
N SER A 70 -2.98 4.37 12.17
CA SER A 70 -3.09 4.96 13.50
C SER A 70 -4.53 4.83 14.03
N PRO A 71 -4.74 4.25 15.22
CA PRO A 71 -6.05 4.27 15.88
C PRO A 71 -6.37 5.66 16.47
N ASP A 72 -5.38 6.54 16.65
CA ASP A 72 -5.61 7.91 17.12
C ASP A 72 -6.22 8.75 15.98
N ARG A 73 -7.38 9.35 16.28
CA ARG A 73 -8.10 10.26 15.40
C ARG A 73 -7.30 11.52 15.05
N ARG A 74 -6.28 11.89 15.83
CA ARG A 74 -5.45 13.07 15.59
C ARG A 74 -4.35 12.85 14.56
N THR A 75 -3.85 11.62 14.44
CA THR A 75 -2.67 11.33 13.62
C THR A 75 -2.99 11.19 12.13
N HIS A 76 -4.28 11.13 11.75
CA HIS A 76 -4.78 11.16 10.37
C HIS A 76 -3.86 10.50 9.32
N GLY A 77 -3.47 9.24 9.52
CA GLY A 77 -2.51 8.58 8.63
C GLY A 77 -1.99 7.22 9.11
N LEU A 78 -0.85 6.85 8.53
CA LEU A 78 -0.12 5.61 8.82
C LEU A 78 1.07 5.90 9.74
N LEU A 79 1.36 4.98 10.66
CA LEU A 79 2.61 4.91 11.40
C LEU A 79 3.53 3.94 10.69
N ILE A 80 4.77 4.35 10.45
CA ILE A 80 5.78 3.58 9.72
C ILE A 80 6.99 3.45 10.64
N GLN A 81 7.52 2.24 10.76
CA GLN A 81 8.72 1.95 11.56
C GLN A 81 9.99 1.88 10.71
#